data_AF-A0A355BIR5-F1
#
_entry.id   AF-A0A355BIR5-F1
#
_cell.length_a   1.000
_cell.length_b   1.000
_cell.length_c   1.000
_cell.angle_alpha   90.00
_cell.angle_beta   90.00
_cell.angle_gamma   90.00
#
_symmetry.space_group_name_H-M   'P 1'
#
loop_
_entity.id
_entity.type
_entity.pdbx_description
1 polymer ?
#
loop_
_entity_poly.entity_id
_entity_poly.type
_entity_poly.pdbx_seq_one_letter_code
_entity_poly.pdbx_strand_id
1 'polypeptide(L)'
;PFDESGSYQWYYYGYENRAPAWTSVRWMRDYIGNNTGLGPNGQFVSSPASLLTGDIVHIDWTSDGLFNHAVVIYNPGSSPTVSGHTEDCLDKRLSCYPGTKAYIHLTHYGN
;
A
#
# COMPACT_ATOMS: atom_id res chain seq x y z
N PRO A 1 8.13 -16.19 0.57
CA PRO A 1 9.54 -15.79 0.37
C PRO A 1 9.83 -14.53 1.20
N PHE A 2 10.93 -14.52 1.96
CA PHE A 2 11.28 -13.40 2.83
C PHE A 2 12.42 -12.60 2.20
N ASP A 3 12.31 -11.29 2.26
CA ASP A 3 13.40 -10.37 1.90
C ASP A 3 13.98 -9.77 3.18
N GLU A 4 15.19 -10.18 3.54
CA GLU A 4 15.89 -9.77 4.75
C GLU A 4 17.06 -8.83 4.46
N SER A 5 17.24 -8.45 3.20
CA SER A 5 18.44 -7.72 2.76
C SER A 5 18.14 -6.26 2.46
N GLY A 6 19.18 -5.41 2.51
CA GLY A 6 19.04 -3.99 2.18
C GLY A 6 18.23 -3.17 3.20
N SER A 7 17.91 -1.93 2.82
CA SER A 7 17.19 -0.95 3.66
C SER A 7 15.67 -1.13 3.66
N TYR A 8 15.14 -1.84 2.67
CA TYR A 8 13.73 -2.15 2.52
C TYR A 8 13.61 -3.67 2.59
N GLN A 9 12.99 -4.19 3.66
CA GLN A 9 12.87 -5.61 3.94
C GLN A 9 11.39 -6.04 3.99
N TRP A 10 11.12 -7.31 3.66
CA TRP A 10 9.80 -7.95 3.69
C TRP A 10 9.88 -9.33 4.32
N TYR A 11 9.92 -9.37 5.65
CA TYR A 11 9.85 -10.61 6.44
C TYR A 11 8.98 -10.44 7.68
N TYR A 12 8.35 -11.54 8.09
CA TYR A 12 7.59 -11.61 9.33
C TYR A 12 7.81 -12.98 9.97
N TYR A 13 8.70 -13.05 10.96
CA TYR A 13 8.93 -14.25 11.76
C TYR A 13 8.09 -14.27 13.04
N GLY A 14 7.73 -13.09 13.53
CA GLY A 14 6.89 -12.93 14.70
C GLY A 14 6.77 -11.47 15.10
N TYR A 15 6.05 -11.21 16.19
CA TYR A 15 5.82 -9.84 16.64
C TYR A 15 7.13 -9.08 16.90
N GLU A 16 8.07 -9.67 17.63
CA GLU A 16 9.38 -9.03 17.92
C GLU A 16 10.42 -9.18 16.80
N ASN A 17 10.12 -9.93 15.74
CA ASN A 17 11.05 -10.19 14.64
C ASN A 17 10.33 -10.07 13.30
N ARG A 18 10.22 -8.83 12.81
CA ARG A 18 9.58 -8.48 11.54
C ARG A 18 10.22 -7.25 10.94
N ALA A 19 10.19 -7.15 9.62
CA ALA A 19 10.65 -5.97 8.92
C ALA A 19 9.81 -4.72 9.28
N PRO A 20 10.37 -3.50 9.18
CA PRO A 20 9.62 -2.26 9.39
C PRO A 20 8.34 -2.17 8.55
N ALA A 21 8.34 -2.73 7.33
CA ALA A 21 7.17 -2.79 6.44
C ALA A 21 5.94 -3.45 7.07
N TRP A 22 6.12 -4.29 8.08
CA TRP A 22 5.03 -4.93 8.85
C TRP A 22 4.66 -4.20 10.14
N THR A 23 5.21 -3.01 10.37
CA THR A 23 4.98 -2.23 11.61
C THR A 23 4.14 -0.98 11.39
N SER A 24 4.25 -0.33 10.23
CA SER A 24 3.42 0.82 9.90
C SER A 24 3.18 0.95 8.40
N VAL A 25 2.09 1.62 8.07
CA VAL A 25 1.70 1.89 6.67
C VAL A 25 2.76 2.71 5.93
N ARG A 26 3.38 3.69 6.59
CA ARG A 26 4.48 4.46 6.01
C ARG A 26 5.63 3.57 5.56
N TRP A 27 6.06 2.63 6.40
CA TRP A 27 7.16 1.74 6.05
C TRP A 27 6.76 0.72 4.98
N MET A 28 5.51 0.25 4.98
CA MET A 28 4.97 -0.58 3.89
C MET A 28 5.00 0.17 2.55
N ARG A 29 4.53 1.42 2.53
CA ARG A 29 4.57 2.30 1.36
C ARG A 29 5.99 2.48 0.83
N ASP A 30 6.93 2.78 1.73
CA ASP A 30 8.32 3.04 1.36
C ASP A 30 8.99 1.75 0.86
N TYR A 31 8.68 0.58 1.45
CA TYR A 31 9.12 -0.71 0.95
C TYR A 31 8.62 -0.94 -0.48
N ILE A 32 7.30 -0.96 -0.71
CA ILE A 32 6.73 -1.34 -2.01
C ILE A 32 7.23 -0.41 -3.13
N GLY A 33 7.36 0.89 -2.84
CA GLY A 33 7.77 1.89 -3.83
C GLY A 33 9.28 1.97 -4.10
N ASN A 34 10.13 1.41 -3.24
CA ASN A 34 11.59 1.47 -3.40
C ASN A 34 12.26 0.09 -3.42
N ASN A 35 11.49 -0.99 -3.23
CA ASN A 35 12.01 -2.34 -3.37
C ASN A 35 12.54 -2.54 -4.79
N THR A 36 13.70 -3.20 -4.88
CA THR A 36 14.29 -3.67 -6.14
C THR A 36 14.62 -5.16 -6.06
N GLY A 37 14.15 -5.78 -4.98
CA GLY A 37 14.50 -7.09 -4.49
C GLY A 37 13.31 -8.05 -4.50
N LEU A 38 13.49 -9.16 -3.77
CA LEU A 38 12.43 -10.11 -3.51
C LEU A 38 11.29 -9.44 -2.76
N GLY A 39 10.02 -9.77 -3.03
CA GLY A 39 8.87 -9.15 -2.35
C GLY A 39 7.98 -8.33 -3.28
N PRO A 40 6.91 -7.71 -2.77
CA PRO A 40 6.04 -6.86 -3.57
C PRO A 40 6.79 -5.61 -4.05
N ASN A 41 6.65 -5.32 -5.34
CA ASN A 41 7.17 -4.13 -5.98
C ASN A 41 6.01 -3.33 -6.55
N GLY A 42 6.16 -2.01 -6.56
CA GLY A 42 5.16 -1.12 -7.15
C GLY A 42 5.71 0.23 -7.55
N GLN A 43 4.91 0.95 -8.35
CA GLN A 43 5.25 2.27 -8.85
C GLN A 43 4.20 3.28 -8.38
N PHE A 44 4.67 4.46 -7.97
CA PHE A 44 3.78 5.57 -7.67
C PHE A 44 3.16 6.09 -8.97
N VAL A 45 1.83 6.18 -8.99
CA VAL A 45 1.07 6.76 -10.08
C VAL A 45 0.39 8.05 -9.63
N SER A 46 0.19 8.99 -10.55
CA SER A 46 -0.35 10.31 -10.24
C SER A 46 -1.87 10.35 -10.10
N SER A 47 -2.57 9.32 -10.60
CA SER A 47 -4.03 9.30 -10.68
C SER A 47 -4.59 7.95 -10.21
N PRO A 48 -5.70 7.95 -9.45
CA PRO A 48 -6.37 6.71 -9.07
C PRO A 48 -7.00 5.98 -10.27
N ALA A 49 -7.20 6.68 -11.40
CA ALA A 49 -7.72 6.08 -12.63
C ALA A 49 -6.72 5.14 -13.32
N SER A 50 -5.43 5.22 -12.97
CA SER A 50 -4.38 4.32 -13.46
C SER A 50 -4.28 3.02 -12.66
N LEU A 51 -5.01 2.91 -11.55
CA LEU A 51 -4.97 1.74 -10.69
C LEU A 51 -5.82 0.59 -11.23
N LEU A 52 -5.39 -0.63 -10.93
CA LEU A 52 -6.06 -1.89 -11.22
C LEU A 52 -6.56 -2.55 -9.93
N THR A 53 -7.46 -3.52 -10.05
CA THR A 53 -7.88 -4.35 -8.91
C THR A 53 -6.66 -4.98 -8.23
N GLY A 54 -6.60 -4.86 -6.91
CA GLY A 54 -5.47 -5.34 -6.10
C GLY A 54 -4.39 -4.29 -5.81
N ASP A 55 -4.38 -3.17 -6.54
CA ASP A 55 -3.47 -2.07 -6.24
C ASP A 55 -3.76 -1.43 -4.88
N ILE A 56 -2.77 -0.74 -4.32
CA ILE A 56 -2.82 -0.22 -2.95
C ILE A 56 -2.90 1.30 -2.97
N VAL A 57 -3.81 1.83 -2.15
CA VAL A 57 -3.85 3.27 -1.85
C VAL A 57 -3.47 3.49 -0.40
N HIS A 58 -2.38 4.23 -0.22
CA HIS A 58 -1.95 4.70 1.10
C HIS A 58 -2.58 6.06 1.37
N ILE A 59 -3.10 6.23 2.58
CA ILE A 59 -3.85 7.41 3.00
C ILE A 59 -3.17 8.04 4.21
N ASP A 60 -2.96 9.34 4.10
CA ASP A 60 -2.59 10.23 5.18
C ASP A 60 -3.83 11.04 5.56
N TRP A 61 -4.48 10.59 6.64
CA TRP A 61 -5.72 11.20 7.13
C TRP A 61 -5.53 12.63 7.65
N THR A 62 -4.35 12.94 8.18
CA THR A 62 -4.03 14.23 8.82
C THR A 62 -3.32 15.21 7.87
N SER A 63 -2.87 14.72 6.70
CA SER A 63 -2.11 15.51 5.72
C SER A 63 -0.84 16.12 6.31
N ASP A 64 -0.19 15.41 7.23
CA ASP A 64 1.08 15.79 7.86
C ASP A 64 2.30 15.09 7.23
N GLY A 65 2.09 14.29 6.18
CA GLY A 65 3.08 13.48 5.50
C GLY A 65 3.24 12.07 6.08
N LEU A 66 2.49 11.70 7.12
CA LEU A 66 2.56 10.39 7.77
C LEU A 66 1.39 9.49 7.35
N PHE A 67 1.63 8.72 6.29
CA PHE A 67 0.69 7.68 5.84
C PHE A 67 0.44 6.65 6.96
N ASN A 68 -0.83 6.53 7.35
CA ASN A 68 -1.24 5.76 8.52
C ASN A 68 -2.41 4.79 8.22
N HIS A 69 -2.91 4.78 6.98
CA HIS A 69 -3.96 3.85 6.56
C HIS A 69 -3.72 3.33 5.14
N ALA A 70 -4.12 2.10 4.87
CA ALA A 70 -3.98 1.47 3.56
C ALA A 70 -5.28 0.75 3.19
N VAL A 71 -5.67 0.87 1.93
CA VAL A 71 -6.83 0.17 1.34
C VAL A 71 -6.44 -0.43 0.00
N VAL A 72 -7.18 -1.45 -0.43
CA VAL A 72 -6.91 -2.16 -1.70
C VAL A 72 -8.02 -1.83 -2.70
N ILE A 73 -7.65 -1.55 -3.94
CA ILE A 73 -8.60 -1.30 -5.04
C ILE A 73 -9.41 -2.58 -5.31
N TYR A 74 -10.73 -2.45 -5.24
CA TYR A 74 -11.67 -3.49 -5.59
C TYR A 74 -12.16 -3.31 -7.03
N ASN A 75 -12.89 -2.22 -7.31
CA ASN A 75 -13.28 -1.84 -8.66
C ASN A 75 -12.48 -0.61 -9.13
N PRO A 76 -11.65 -0.72 -10.19
CA PRO A 76 -10.89 0.40 -10.74
C PRO A 76 -11.76 1.31 -11.63
N GLY A 77 -11.19 2.44 -12.05
CA GLY A 77 -11.82 3.38 -12.98
C GLY A 77 -11.84 4.82 -12.47
N SER A 78 -12.73 5.65 -13.02
CA SER A 78 -12.83 7.07 -12.68
C SER A 78 -13.41 7.33 -11.28
N SER A 79 -14.20 6.39 -10.75
CA SER A 79 -14.73 6.42 -9.38
C SER A 79 -14.43 5.09 -8.71
N PRO A 80 -13.15 4.84 -8.36
CA PRO A 80 -12.75 3.54 -7.89
C PRO A 80 -13.30 3.25 -6.50
N THR A 81 -13.51 1.98 -6.23
CA THR A 81 -13.92 1.47 -4.92
C THR A 81 -12.86 0.58 -4.32
N VAL A 82 -12.93 0.39 -3.01
CA VAL A 82 -11.91 -0.30 -2.22
C VAL A 82 -12.53 -1.31 -1.27
N SER A 83 -11.67 -2.23 -0.84
CA SER A 83 -11.88 -3.04 0.35
C SER A 83 -10.96 -2.57 1.49
N GLY A 84 -11.47 -2.60 2.72
CA GLY A 84 -10.72 -2.21 3.91
C GLY A 84 -11.29 -2.82 5.19
N HIS A 85 -10.49 -2.86 6.25
CA HIS A 85 -10.81 -3.59 7.48
C HIS A 85 -11.24 -2.69 8.65
N THR A 86 -10.72 -1.47 8.78
CA THR A 86 -11.07 -0.60 9.94
C THR A 86 -12.57 -0.34 10.08
N GLU A 87 -13.28 -0.27 8.96
CA GLU A 87 -14.74 -0.17 8.92
C GLU A 87 -15.35 -1.32 8.12
N ASP A 88 -14.70 -2.51 8.09
CA ASP A 88 -15.08 -3.71 7.31
C ASP A 88 -15.94 -3.40 6.08
N CYS A 89 -15.28 -3.06 4.98
CA CYS A 89 -15.96 -2.62 3.78
C CYS A 89 -15.48 -3.37 2.54
N LEU A 90 -16.43 -3.55 1.63
CA LEU A 90 -16.21 -3.98 0.24
C LEU A 90 -16.95 -2.97 -0.64
N ASP A 91 -16.36 -2.63 -1.78
CA ASP A 91 -16.96 -1.71 -2.76
C ASP A 91 -17.26 -0.29 -2.22
N LYS A 92 -16.53 0.15 -1.19
CA LYS A 92 -16.64 1.52 -0.67
C LYS A 92 -15.91 2.48 -1.60
N ARG A 93 -16.52 3.61 -1.98
CA ARG A 93 -15.85 4.60 -2.84
C ARG A 93 -14.57 5.13 -2.20
N LEU A 94 -13.48 5.17 -2.96
CA LEU A 94 -12.20 5.73 -2.51
C LEU A 94 -12.34 7.21 -2.09
N SER A 95 -13.25 7.94 -2.74
CA SER A 95 -13.56 9.35 -2.40
C SER A 95 -14.16 9.54 -1.01
N CYS A 96 -14.68 8.50 -0.38
CA CYS A 96 -15.20 8.56 1.00
C CYS A 96 -14.09 8.57 2.05
N TYR A 97 -12.85 8.25 1.68
CA TYR A 97 -11.70 8.38 2.55
C TYR A 97 -11.13 9.80 2.42
N PRO A 98 -11.16 10.64 3.45
CA PRO A 98 -10.56 11.97 3.42
C PRO A 98 -9.01 11.88 3.45
N GLY A 99 -8.36 13.04 3.42
CA GLY A 99 -6.90 13.14 3.50
C GLY A 99 -6.17 12.89 2.17
N THR A 100 -4.86 13.00 2.26
CA THR A 100 -3.94 12.89 1.11
C THR A 100 -3.72 11.43 0.76
N LYS A 101 -3.60 11.12 -0.54
CA LYS A 101 -3.50 9.75 -1.05
C LYS A 101 -2.24 9.58 -1.88
N ALA A 102 -1.56 8.46 -1.67
CA ALA A 102 -0.51 7.96 -2.54
C ALA A 102 -1.02 6.68 -3.21
N TYR A 103 -1.01 6.69 -4.53
CA TYR A 103 -1.49 5.59 -5.37
C TYR A 103 -0.29 4.74 -5.80
N ILE A 104 -0.33 3.44 -5.52
CA ILE A 104 0.72 2.51 -5.94
C ILE A 104 0.11 1.46 -6.84
N HIS A 105 0.60 1.40 -8.08
CA HIS A 105 0.37 0.27 -8.96
C HIS A 105 1.35 -0.85 -8.64
N LEU A 106 0.85 -2.02 -8.26
CA LEU A 106 1.69 -3.20 -8.00
C LEU A 106 2.12 -3.81 -9.33
N THR A 107 3.43 -4.03 -9.48
CA THR A 107 4.02 -4.46 -10.75
C THR A 107 4.35 -5.94 -10.77
N HIS A 108 5.00 -6.45 -9.72
CA HIS A 108 5.41 -7.84 -9.61
C HIS A 108 5.77 -8.22 -8.18
N TYR A 109 6.09 -9.51 -8.00
CA TYR A 109 6.72 -10.04 -6.80
C TYR A 109 8.06 -10.67 -7.18
N GLY A 110 9.17 -10.22 -6.58
CA GLY A 110 10.50 -10.73 -6.92
C GLY A 110 11.37 -9.76 -7.72
N ASN A 111 12.56 -10.21 -8.10
CA ASN A 111 13.46 -9.52 -9.04
C ASN A 111 13.08 -9.81 -10.50
#